data_AF-X0H3M3-F1
#
_entry.id   AF-X0H3M3-F1
#
_cell.length_a   1.000
_cell.length_b   1.000
_cell.length_c   1.000
_cell.angle_alpha   90.00
_cell.angle_beta   90.00
_cell.angle_gamma   90.00
#
_symmetry.space_group_name_H-M   'P 1'
#
loop_
_entity.id
_entity.type
_entity.pdbx_description
1 polymer ?
#
loop_
_entity_poly.entity_id
_entity_poly.type
_entity_poly.pdbx_seq_one_letter_code
_entity_poly.pdbx_strand_id
1 'polypeptide(L)'
;MDTYDLLMSCCSRWPEYPCNLQWLSRSKHSLESLYQQLSQSKGTLFDPSQDQICLIEPSDGIKRHCEEVLNGPLELQRHLFQNRKDPYYSIIFINSDDSRSPLNCSHHSFSLLASFYLIPETFLPLVSAFGFTTEPKDYHMTGFECSDTLDVPRSSIIEIPRLGRSGREHVVQYLLRSVEKSTGPMNAVTWNIRQMAVHHRFDFVTGSTFWLSMKSNGLMQERIKQAISEDSALRPTAADGLPRSFSATLQIHLIHLDWCAESWQECITDFEKMIRKVLTKAKAATLNQPTDFHKSPFRKALRRTTNFTASDVNTKKTGFSLKYWRGFQGGLMSCFHLGGRNRQAPPPILPVASEKDMVPANQDDDFSKQLYSLTVLGTFSIEEVQHLHHLGEQLESFRVVLQLNRQILRDITEHYHDLASRSGFTAKMIKSCKGDLASFTRRVGRIRKNLEIRLTQIESMMAWLKEGKSLFEGILQYRSVQVSHVFTESSHIQSEKMERIAHKTEQETISMHVVTCVTLAFLPGTFLASGLVKINESSDGIGGSVVFHAGAFKLFSLICFPLMLITFALWFIMFKVLARRAHKRETEESV
;
A
#
# COMPACT_ATOMS: atom_id res chain seq x y z
N MET A 1 -52.16 15.27 -20.88
CA MET A 1 -51.53 14.23 -20.06
C MET A 1 -51.47 14.75 -18.65
N ASP A 2 -51.98 14.02 -17.68
CA ASP A 2 -51.79 14.32 -16.25
C ASP A 2 -50.30 14.16 -15.90
N THR A 3 -49.80 14.86 -14.89
CA THR A 3 -48.39 14.74 -14.44
C THR A 3 -48.08 13.33 -13.96
N TYR A 4 -49.09 12.61 -13.44
CA TYR A 4 -48.98 11.20 -13.11
C TYR A 4 -48.79 10.30 -14.34
N ASP A 5 -49.59 10.49 -15.40
CA ASP A 5 -49.44 9.70 -16.64
C ASP A 5 -48.06 9.90 -17.25
N LEU A 6 -47.57 11.13 -17.13
CA LEU A 6 -46.26 11.52 -17.60
C LEU A 6 -45.14 10.86 -16.76
N LEU A 7 -45.28 10.83 -15.42
CA LEU A 7 -44.40 10.03 -14.54
C LEU A 7 -44.41 8.55 -14.95
N MET A 8 -45.58 7.97 -15.19
CA MET A 8 -45.70 6.57 -15.63
C MET A 8 -45.02 6.34 -16.98
N SER A 9 -45.09 7.31 -17.89
CA SER A 9 -44.33 7.28 -19.15
C SER A 9 -42.81 7.38 -18.93
N CYS A 10 -42.33 8.09 -17.91
CA CYS A 10 -40.91 8.09 -17.55
C CYS A 10 -40.51 6.73 -16.97
N CYS A 11 -41.34 6.15 -16.11
CA CYS A 11 -41.10 4.83 -15.52
C CYS A 11 -41.10 3.72 -16.57
N SER A 12 -41.95 3.77 -17.60
CA SER A 12 -41.90 2.78 -18.70
C SER A 12 -40.63 2.90 -19.54
N ARG A 13 -40.03 4.10 -19.59
CA ARG A 13 -38.73 4.40 -20.21
C ARG A 13 -37.56 4.34 -19.22
N TRP A 14 -37.69 3.57 -18.13
CA TRP A 14 -36.60 3.37 -17.16
C TRP A 14 -35.26 2.94 -17.80
N PRO A 15 -35.18 2.19 -18.93
CA PRO A 15 -33.87 1.83 -19.50
C PRO A 15 -33.07 3.03 -20.01
N GLU A 16 -33.71 4.18 -20.17
CA GLU A 16 -33.10 5.42 -20.62
C GLU A 16 -32.70 6.34 -19.46
N TYR A 17 -32.82 5.91 -18.20
CA TYR A 17 -32.43 6.73 -17.05
C TYR A 17 -30.94 7.12 -17.07
N PRO A 18 -30.57 8.41 -16.87
CA PRO A 18 -31.41 9.54 -16.43
C PRO A 18 -32.05 10.38 -17.56
N CYS A 19 -31.82 10.05 -18.83
CA CYS A 19 -32.34 10.79 -20.00
C CYS A 19 -33.88 10.79 -20.11
N ASN A 20 -34.56 9.84 -19.46
CA ASN A 20 -36.02 9.82 -19.38
C ASN A 20 -36.59 10.95 -18.49
N LEU A 21 -35.78 11.55 -17.61
CA LEU A 21 -36.22 12.63 -16.70
C LEU A 21 -36.15 14.02 -17.36
N GLN A 22 -37.00 14.24 -18.37
CA GLN A 22 -36.95 15.42 -19.25
C GLN A 22 -37.18 16.79 -18.56
N TRP A 23 -37.60 16.83 -17.28
CA TRP A 23 -37.87 18.08 -16.55
C TRP A 23 -36.71 18.58 -15.71
N LEU A 24 -35.68 17.76 -15.48
CA LEU A 24 -34.50 18.18 -14.76
C LEU A 24 -33.64 19.02 -15.71
N SER A 25 -33.63 20.33 -15.44
CA SER A 25 -33.00 21.36 -16.27
C SER A 25 -31.48 21.19 -16.32
N ARG A 26 -31.00 20.34 -17.23
CA ARG A 26 -29.60 20.25 -17.64
C ARG A 26 -29.40 20.06 -19.13
N SER A 27 -28.18 20.30 -19.56
CA SER A 27 -27.69 20.02 -20.91
C SER A 27 -27.93 18.55 -21.26
N LYS A 28 -28.58 18.30 -22.41
CA LYS A 28 -28.79 16.94 -22.95
C LYS A 28 -27.49 16.15 -23.05
N HIS A 29 -26.39 16.83 -23.41
CA HIS A 29 -25.07 16.22 -23.52
C HIS A 29 -24.56 15.66 -22.19
N SER A 30 -24.80 16.37 -21.07
CA SER A 30 -24.39 15.89 -19.74
C SER A 30 -25.18 14.65 -19.31
N LEU A 31 -26.49 14.61 -19.61
CA LEU A 31 -27.33 13.46 -19.34
C LEU A 31 -26.90 12.23 -20.16
N GLU A 32 -26.62 12.42 -21.45
CA GLU A 32 -26.11 11.35 -22.33
C GLU A 32 -24.77 10.80 -21.86
N SER A 33 -23.86 11.66 -21.39
CA SER A 33 -22.58 11.23 -20.80
C SER A 33 -22.78 10.36 -19.56
N LEU A 34 -23.67 10.76 -18.65
CA LEU A 34 -23.96 9.98 -17.44
C LEU A 34 -24.66 8.65 -17.77
N TYR A 35 -25.58 8.66 -18.74
CA TYR A 35 -26.22 7.46 -19.25
C TYR A 35 -25.21 6.46 -19.82
N GLN A 36 -24.25 6.94 -20.62
CA GLN A 36 -23.18 6.10 -21.19
C GLN A 36 -22.29 5.51 -20.09
N GLN A 37 -21.93 6.31 -19.08
CA GLN A 37 -21.14 5.83 -17.94
C GLN A 37 -21.87 4.74 -17.14
N LEU A 38 -23.16 4.95 -16.83
CA LEU A 38 -23.99 3.95 -16.15
C LEU A 38 -24.13 2.66 -16.96
N SER A 39 -24.33 2.79 -18.28
CA SER A 39 -24.48 1.66 -19.19
C SER A 39 -23.19 0.83 -19.28
N GLN A 40 -22.02 1.48 -19.30
CA GLN A 40 -20.71 0.83 -19.31
C GLN A 40 -20.41 0.12 -17.99
N SER A 41 -20.78 0.72 -16.85
CA SER A 41 -20.50 0.18 -15.51
C SER A 41 -21.56 -0.81 -15.01
N LYS A 42 -22.65 -1.02 -15.75
CA LYS A 42 -23.78 -1.88 -15.35
C LYS A 42 -23.35 -3.26 -14.84
N GLY A 43 -22.43 -3.93 -15.53
CA GLY A 43 -22.00 -5.29 -15.19
C GLY A 43 -21.12 -5.38 -13.95
N THR A 44 -20.48 -4.29 -13.54
CA THR A 44 -19.66 -4.22 -12.32
C THR A 44 -20.42 -3.58 -11.16
N LEU A 45 -21.37 -2.68 -11.43
CA LEU A 45 -22.07 -1.89 -10.43
C LEU A 45 -23.24 -2.62 -9.78
N PHE A 46 -23.95 -3.47 -10.53
CA PHE A 46 -25.21 -4.09 -10.10
C PHE A 46 -25.11 -5.62 -10.14
N ASP A 47 -25.59 -6.27 -9.08
CA ASP A 47 -25.77 -7.73 -9.05
C ASP A 47 -27.26 -8.08 -9.22
N PRO A 48 -27.68 -8.55 -10.41
CA PRO A 48 -29.06 -8.97 -10.63
C PRO A 48 -29.45 -10.26 -9.90
N SER A 49 -28.48 -11.04 -9.40
CA SER A 49 -28.75 -12.28 -8.67
C SER A 49 -29.17 -12.04 -7.22
N GLN A 50 -28.75 -10.90 -6.66
CA GLN A 50 -29.06 -10.46 -5.30
C GLN A 50 -29.98 -9.24 -5.32
N ASP A 51 -31.01 -9.22 -6.19
CA ASP A 51 -31.88 -8.05 -6.35
C ASP A 51 -32.84 -7.87 -5.17
N GLN A 52 -32.33 -7.31 -4.07
CA GLN A 52 -33.00 -7.18 -2.77
C GLN A 52 -33.04 -5.71 -2.35
N ILE A 53 -34.23 -5.12 -2.37
CA ILE A 53 -34.45 -3.74 -1.93
C ILE A 53 -35.24 -3.78 -0.61
N CYS A 54 -34.60 -3.33 0.46
CA CYS A 54 -35.23 -3.24 1.78
C CYS A 54 -35.92 -1.88 1.92
N LEU A 55 -37.14 -1.86 2.44
CA LEU A 55 -37.88 -0.62 2.68
C LEU A 55 -38.49 -0.59 4.09
N ILE A 56 -38.53 0.62 4.67
CA ILE A 56 -39.21 0.93 5.92
C ILE A 56 -40.24 2.03 5.65
N GLU A 57 -41.50 1.70 5.89
CA GLU A 57 -42.66 2.58 5.68
C GLU A 57 -43.59 2.58 6.91
N PRO A 58 -44.41 3.62 7.13
CA PRO A 58 -45.43 3.61 8.17
C PRO A 58 -46.44 2.49 7.96
N SER A 59 -46.94 1.94 9.07
CA SER A 59 -47.97 0.89 9.07
C SER A 59 -48.96 1.14 10.19
N ASP A 60 -50.22 0.73 9.99
CA ASP A 60 -51.27 0.82 11.02
C ASP A 60 -51.15 -0.28 12.09
N GLY A 61 -50.16 -1.18 11.98
CA GLY A 61 -49.90 -2.24 12.95
C GLY A 61 -49.32 -1.76 14.29
N ILE A 62 -49.18 -2.69 15.25
CA ILE A 62 -48.69 -2.42 16.62
C ILE A 62 -47.33 -1.71 16.63
N LYS A 63 -46.42 -2.07 15.71
CA LYS A 63 -45.09 -1.47 15.58
C LYS A 63 -45.10 -0.06 14.95
N ARG A 64 -46.23 0.37 14.36
CA ARG A 64 -46.42 1.62 13.61
C ARG A 64 -45.50 1.82 12.40
N HIS A 65 -44.77 0.78 12.00
CA HIS A 65 -43.93 0.72 10.81
C HIS A 65 -43.91 -0.71 10.27
N CYS A 66 -43.72 -0.86 8.96
CA CYS A 66 -43.52 -2.11 8.25
C CYS A 66 -42.10 -2.13 7.67
N GLU A 67 -41.49 -3.31 7.71
CA GLU A 67 -40.25 -3.61 7.01
C GLU A 67 -40.57 -4.66 5.94
N GLU A 68 -40.24 -4.35 4.69
CA GLU A 68 -40.47 -5.26 3.57
C GLU A 68 -39.17 -5.38 2.77
N VAL A 69 -38.91 -6.58 2.25
CA VAL A 69 -37.78 -6.85 1.35
C VAL A 69 -38.37 -7.25 0.01
N LEU A 70 -38.14 -6.44 -1.01
CA LEU A 70 -38.63 -6.65 -2.36
C LEU A 70 -37.58 -7.40 -3.16
N ASN A 71 -37.96 -8.56 -3.70
CA ASN A 71 -37.08 -9.44 -4.46
C ASN A 71 -37.37 -9.26 -5.95
N GLY A 72 -36.49 -8.52 -6.62
CA GLY A 72 -36.54 -8.31 -8.05
C GLY A 72 -37.50 -7.21 -8.52
N PRO A 73 -37.47 -6.91 -9.84
CA PRO A 73 -38.15 -5.74 -10.40
C PRO A 73 -39.67 -5.87 -10.43
N LEU A 74 -40.22 -7.09 -10.49
CA LEU A 74 -41.67 -7.33 -10.52
C LEU A 74 -42.33 -7.00 -9.18
N GLU A 75 -41.71 -7.39 -8.06
CA GLU A 75 -42.19 -7.06 -6.72
C GLU A 75 -42.09 -5.55 -6.48
N LEU A 76 -40.97 -4.94 -6.90
CA LEU A 76 -40.79 -3.49 -6.87
C LEU A 76 -41.86 -2.76 -7.68
N GLN A 77 -42.11 -3.16 -8.92
CA GLN A 77 -43.13 -2.55 -9.76
C GLN A 77 -44.53 -2.64 -9.13
N ARG A 78 -44.86 -3.81 -8.57
CA ARG A 78 -46.13 -4.03 -7.86
C ARG A 78 -46.24 -3.15 -6.61
N HIS A 79 -45.14 -2.88 -5.90
CA HIS A 79 -45.12 -1.97 -4.75
C HIS A 79 -45.29 -0.51 -5.15
N LEU A 80 -44.50 -0.05 -6.13
CA LEU A 80 -44.48 1.36 -6.55
C LEU A 80 -45.78 1.79 -7.25
N PHE A 81 -46.39 0.91 -8.05
CA PHE A 81 -47.59 1.22 -8.84
C PHE A 81 -48.90 0.87 -8.14
N GLN A 82 -48.88 0.70 -6.82
CA GLN A 82 -50.11 0.62 -6.03
C GLN A 82 -50.89 1.93 -6.18
N ASN A 83 -52.21 1.83 -6.31
CA ASN A 83 -53.08 3.00 -6.40
C ASN A 83 -53.27 3.65 -5.01
N ARG A 84 -52.19 4.19 -4.46
CA ARG A 84 -52.11 4.85 -3.15
C ARG A 84 -51.24 6.11 -3.25
N LYS A 85 -51.39 6.99 -2.27
CA LYS A 85 -50.44 8.10 -2.08
C LYS A 85 -49.11 7.57 -1.56
N ASP A 86 -48.04 8.32 -1.77
CA ASP A 86 -46.75 8.01 -1.16
C ASP A 86 -46.90 7.93 0.37
N PRO A 87 -46.20 6.99 1.03
CA PRO A 87 -46.17 6.92 2.48
C PRO A 87 -45.63 8.21 3.10
N TYR A 88 -46.03 8.51 4.33
CA TYR A 88 -45.60 9.73 5.01
C TYR A 88 -44.07 9.77 5.24
N TYR A 89 -43.45 8.62 5.46
CA TYR A 89 -42.00 8.46 5.33
C TYR A 89 -41.70 7.16 4.61
N SER A 90 -40.71 7.16 3.72
CA SER A 90 -40.25 5.94 3.04
C SER A 90 -38.72 5.94 3.05
N ILE A 91 -38.14 4.90 3.63
CA ILE A 91 -36.69 4.74 3.75
C ILE A 91 -36.30 3.46 3.04
N ILE A 92 -35.56 3.61 1.95
CA ILE A 92 -35.14 2.53 1.08
C ILE A 92 -33.64 2.31 1.26
N PHE A 93 -33.25 1.05 1.37
CA PHE A 93 -31.86 0.62 1.47
C PHE A 93 -31.47 -0.26 0.28
N ILE A 94 -30.35 0.07 -0.34
CA ILE A 94 -29.66 -0.79 -1.30
C ILE A 94 -28.29 -1.12 -0.71
N ASN A 95 -28.11 -2.36 -0.30
CA ASN A 95 -26.87 -2.79 0.34
C ASN A 95 -25.89 -3.39 -0.67
N SER A 96 -24.63 -3.52 -0.29
CA SER A 96 -23.68 -4.44 -0.91
C SER A 96 -22.97 -5.25 0.17
N ASP A 97 -22.47 -6.43 -0.18
CA ASP A 97 -21.83 -7.32 0.78
C ASP A 97 -20.54 -6.72 1.37
N ASP A 98 -19.75 -6.05 0.53
CA ASP A 98 -18.59 -5.28 0.96
C ASP A 98 -18.38 -3.97 0.16
N SER A 99 -17.36 -3.18 0.51
CA SER A 99 -17.05 -1.87 -0.13
C SER A 99 -16.73 -1.96 -1.63
N ARG A 100 -16.41 -3.16 -2.12
CA ARG A 100 -15.98 -3.48 -3.47
C ARG A 100 -16.89 -4.52 -4.13
N SER A 101 -18.02 -4.87 -3.53
CA SER A 101 -19.04 -5.69 -4.17
C SER A 101 -19.96 -4.82 -5.02
N PRO A 102 -20.56 -5.39 -6.08
CA PRO A 102 -21.72 -4.78 -6.72
C PRO A 102 -22.84 -4.53 -5.70
N LEU A 103 -23.72 -3.60 -6.04
CA LEU A 103 -24.95 -3.36 -5.29
C LEU A 103 -25.88 -4.56 -5.43
N ASN A 104 -26.52 -4.94 -4.33
CA ASN A 104 -27.52 -6.00 -4.25
C ASN A 104 -28.85 -5.52 -4.84
N CYS A 105 -28.80 -5.05 -6.09
CA CYS A 105 -29.94 -4.66 -6.90
C CYS A 105 -29.61 -4.82 -8.38
N SER A 106 -30.63 -5.06 -9.19
CA SER A 106 -30.48 -5.04 -10.65
C SER A 106 -30.52 -3.60 -11.18
N HIS A 107 -29.87 -3.37 -12.33
CA HIS A 107 -29.99 -2.11 -13.06
C HIS A 107 -31.45 -1.74 -13.37
N HIS A 108 -32.31 -2.74 -13.60
CA HIS A 108 -33.74 -2.53 -13.81
C HIS A 108 -34.37 -1.94 -12.55
N SER A 109 -34.21 -2.61 -11.40
CA SER A 109 -34.79 -2.18 -10.14
C SER A 109 -34.29 -0.79 -9.73
N PHE A 110 -32.98 -0.53 -9.84
CA PHE A 110 -32.41 0.80 -9.56
C PHE A 110 -32.98 1.89 -10.49
N SER A 111 -32.97 1.67 -11.80
CA SER A 111 -33.41 2.69 -12.77
C SER A 111 -34.92 2.95 -12.68
N LEU A 112 -35.72 1.91 -12.43
CA LEU A 112 -37.16 2.02 -12.20
C LEU A 112 -37.44 2.83 -10.93
N LEU A 113 -36.75 2.50 -9.83
CA LEU A 113 -36.85 3.22 -8.56
C LEU A 113 -36.45 4.69 -8.70
N ALA A 114 -35.32 4.96 -9.34
CA ALA A 114 -34.83 6.30 -9.59
C ALA A 114 -35.80 7.11 -10.48
N SER A 115 -36.39 6.46 -11.50
CA SER A 115 -37.40 7.07 -12.37
C SER A 115 -38.69 7.39 -11.62
N PHE A 116 -39.16 6.46 -10.76
CA PHE A 116 -40.40 6.64 -10.01
C PHE A 116 -40.30 7.74 -8.95
N TYR A 117 -39.20 7.82 -8.22
CA TYR A 117 -38.97 8.86 -7.21
C TYR A 117 -38.36 10.15 -7.77
N LEU A 118 -38.14 10.23 -9.09
CA LEU A 118 -37.53 11.37 -9.78
C LEU A 118 -36.16 11.74 -9.18
N ILE A 119 -35.35 10.72 -8.87
CA ILE A 119 -33.98 10.92 -8.37
C ILE A 119 -33.16 11.59 -9.48
N PRO A 120 -32.54 12.75 -9.22
CA PRO A 120 -31.86 13.49 -10.27
C PRO A 120 -30.51 12.85 -10.60
N GLU A 121 -30.02 13.17 -11.80
CA GLU A 121 -28.79 12.65 -12.38
C GLU A 121 -27.55 12.97 -11.54
N THR A 122 -27.60 14.03 -10.72
CA THR A 122 -26.54 14.43 -9.80
C THR A 122 -26.22 13.36 -8.75
N PHE A 123 -27.13 12.40 -8.54
CA PHE A 123 -26.89 11.28 -7.65
C PHE A 123 -25.98 10.21 -8.27
N LEU A 124 -25.94 10.09 -9.61
CA LEU A 124 -25.18 9.04 -10.31
C LEU A 124 -23.67 9.04 -10.01
N PRO A 125 -22.97 10.20 -9.95
CA PRO A 125 -21.59 10.23 -9.49
C PRO A 125 -21.39 9.69 -8.07
N LEU A 126 -22.39 9.76 -7.19
CA LEU A 126 -22.30 9.16 -5.85
C LEU A 126 -22.49 7.64 -5.90
N VAL A 127 -23.35 7.17 -6.81
CA VAL A 127 -23.58 5.74 -7.06
C VAL A 127 -22.37 5.08 -7.71
N SER A 128 -21.62 5.79 -8.55
CA SER A 128 -20.39 5.25 -9.15
C SER A 128 -19.26 5.01 -8.15
N ALA A 129 -19.43 5.40 -6.88
CA ALA A 129 -18.52 5.00 -5.81
C ALA A 129 -18.65 3.51 -5.45
N PHE A 130 -19.70 2.83 -5.91
CA PHE A 130 -19.95 1.40 -5.64
C PHE A 130 -19.60 0.54 -6.85
N GLY A 131 -19.57 -0.78 -6.66
CA GLY A 131 -19.32 -1.74 -7.72
C GLY A 131 -18.07 -2.58 -7.50
N PHE A 132 -17.93 -3.60 -8.34
CA PHE A 132 -16.78 -4.49 -8.34
C PHE A 132 -15.49 -3.76 -8.70
N THR A 133 -14.56 -3.69 -7.74
CA THR A 133 -13.21 -3.20 -7.99
C THR A 133 -12.16 -4.13 -7.38
N THR A 134 -11.08 -4.38 -8.12
CA THR A 134 -9.94 -5.17 -7.62
C THR A 134 -9.12 -4.38 -6.60
N GLU A 135 -8.91 -3.10 -6.88
CA GLU A 135 -8.27 -2.13 -6.02
C GLU A 135 -9.27 -1.08 -5.54
N PRO A 136 -9.11 -0.52 -4.34
CA PRO A 136 -9.94 0.57 -3.90
C PRO A 136 -9.65 1.82 -4.74
N LYS A 137 -10.55 2.13 -5.67
CA LYS A 137 -10.50 3.35 -6.47
C LYS A 137 -11.42 4.41 -5.84
N ASP A 138 -11.19 5.67 -6.19
CA ASP A 138 -12.10 6.77 -5.88
C ASP A 138 -12.26 7.19 -4.41
N TYR A 139 -11.28 6.89 -3.54
CA TYR A 139 -11.22 7.48 -2.19
C TYR A 139 -11.17 9.02 -2.20
N HIS A 140 -10.71 9.60 -3.31
CA HIS A 140 -10.65 11.05 -3.51
C HIS A 140 -11.98 11.66 -3.97
N MET A 141 -12.96 10.84 -4.35
CA MET A 141 -14.25 11.33 -4.83
C MET A 141 -15.16 11.64 -3.64
N THR A 142 -15.56 12.89 -3.49
CA THR A 142 -16.61 13.30 -2.56
C THR A 142 -17.74 13.93 -3.35
N GLY A 143 -18.92 13.95 -2.77
CA GLY A 143 -20.02 14.71 -3.36
C GLY A 143 -20.99 15.15 -2.29
N PHE A 144 -21.37 16.41 -2.40
CA PHE A 144 -22.53 17.00 -1.76
C PHE A 144 -23.26 17.78 -2.84
N GLU A 145 -24.54 17.46 -3.04
CA GLU A 145 -25.40 18.19 -3.96
C GLU A 145 -26.72 18.47 -3.23
N CYS A 146 -27.23 19.68 -3.41
CA CYS A 146 -28.48 20.07 -2.79
C CYS A 146 -29.29 20.96 -3.74
N SER A 147 -30.60 20.82 -3.68
CA SER A 147 -31.52 21.68 -4.42
C SER A 147 -32.82 21.84 -3.64
N ASP A 148 -33.54 22.93 -3.92
CA ASP A 148 -34.87 23.15 -3.40
C ASP A 148 -35.75 23.88 -4.40
N THR A 149 -37.06 23.75 -4.25
CA THR A 149 -38.07 24.44 -5.07
C THR A 149 -38.89 25.43 -4.24
N LEU A 150 -38.37 25.91 -3.11
CA LEU A 150 -39.12 26.77 -2.18
C LEU A 150 -39.49 28.11 -2.79
N ASP A 151 -38.57 28.73 -3.53
CA ASP A 151 -38.77 30.05 -4.15
C ASP A 151 -39.16 29.94 -5.65
N VAL A 152 -39.28 28.72 -6.20
CA VAL A 152 -39.61 28.48 -7.61
C VAL A 152 -41.09 28.83 -7.89
N PRO A 153 -41.43 29.47 -9.02
CA PRO A 153 -42.83 29.75 -9.36
C PRO A 153 -43.68 28.47 -9.47
N ARG A 154 -44.96 28.54 -9.07
CA ARG A 154 -45.87 27.37 -9.16
C ARG A 154 -46.05 26.81 -10.57
N SER A 155 -45.85 27.62 -11.62
CA SER A 155 -45.90 27.16 -13.00
C SER A 155 -44.74 26.22 -13.38
N SER A 156 -43.67 26.20 -12.58
CA SER A 156 -42.43 25.48 -12.86
C SER A 156 -42.17 24.33 -11.88
N ILE A 157 -43.05 24.12 -10.89
CA ILE A 157 -43.00 22.96 -10.00
C ILE A 157 -43.84 21.82 -10.58
N ILE A 158 -43.47 20.59 -10.22
CA ILE A 158 -44.15 19.38 -10.70
C ILE A 158 -44.97 18.83 -9.55
N GLU A 159 -46.27 19.09 -9.59
CA GLU A 159 -47.23 18.53 -8.65
C GLU A 159 -47.70 17.18 -9.16
N ILE A 160 -47.70 16.15 -8.31
CA ILE A 160 -48.28 14.83 -8.62
C ILE A 160 -49.31 14.48 -7.53
N PRO A 161 -50.53 15.06 -7.60
CA PRO A 161 -51.53 14.93 -6.54
C PRO A 161 -51.96 13.50 -6.25
N ARG A 162 -51.97 12.63 -7.27
CA ARG A 162 -52.30 11.19 -7.13
C ARG A 162 -51.36 10.47 -6.16
N LEU A 163 -50.08 10.85 -6.15
CA LEU A 163 -49.08 10.34 -5.21
C LEU A 163 -48.94 11.21 -3.95
N GLY A 164 -49.62 12.36 -3.88
CA GLY A 164 -49.49 13.30 -2.78
C GLY A 164 -48.16 14.08 -2.79
N ARG A 165 -47.53 14.26 -3.95
CA ARG A 165 -46.30 15.06 -4.09
C ARG A 165 -46.67 16.49 -4.46
N SER A 166 -46.26 17.46 -3.66
CA SER A 166 -46.56 18.88 -3.89
C SER A 166 -45.56 19.57 -4.81
N GLY A 167 -44.43 18.95 -5.11
CA GLY A 167 -43.35 19.57 -5.88
C GLY A 167 -42.63 20.72 -5.16
N ARG A 168 -43.02 21.07 -3.92
CA ARG A 168 -42.30 22.00 -3.02
C ARG A 168 -41.36 21.21 -2.14
N GLU A 169 -40.21 20.89 -2.69
CA GLU A 169 -39.33 19.87 -2.15
C GLU A 169 -37.94 20.44 -1.89
N HIS A 170 -37.25 19.81 -0.95
CA HIS A 170 -35.84 20.00 -0.70
C HIS A 170 -35.14 18.66 -0.82
N VAL A 171 -34.07 18.65 -1.60
CA VAL A 171 -33.29 17.47 -1.92
C VAL A 171 -31.87 17.66 -1.42
N VAL A 172 -31.35 16.65 -0.72
CA VAL A 172 -29.98 16.61 -0.22
C VAL A 172 -29.36 15.27 -0.60
N GLN A 173 -28.16 15.34 -1.16
CA GLN A 173 -27.41 14.17 -1.61
C GLN A 173 -25.98 14.26 -1.11
N TYR A 174 -25.46 13.18 -0.55
CA TYR A 174 -24.07 13.15 -0.11
C TYR A 174 -23.47 11.75 -0.10
N LEU A 175 -22.14 11.70 -0.22
CA LEU A 175 -21.34 10.49 -0.11
C LEU A 175 -20.42 10.58 1.10
N LEU A 176 -20.72 9.83 2.15
CA LEU A 176 -19.88 9.76 3.36
C LEU A 176 -19.01 8.53 3.34
N ARG A 177 -17.86 8.61 4.00
CA ARG A 177 -16.99 7.44 4.24
C ARG A 177 -16.63 7.32 5.71
N SER A 178 -16.35 6.10 6.15
CA SER A 178 -15.82 5.85 7.50
C SER A 178 -14.93 4.62 7.50
N VAL A 179 -14.19 4.40 8.58
CA VAL A 179 -13.40 3.19 8.78
C VAL A 179 -14.19 2.17 9.58
N GLU A 180 -14.20 0.92 9.12
CA GLU A 180 -14.81 -0.19 9.84
C GLU A 180 -13.82 -1.35 9.94
N LYS A 181 -13.88 -2.08 11.05
CA LYS A 181 -13.13 -3.32 11.22
C LYS A 181 -13.81 -4.42 10.44
N SER A 182 -13.02 -5.19 9.69
CA SER A 182 -13.43 -6.49 9.19
C SER A 182 -12.48 -7.55 9.73
N THR A 183 -13.05 -8.70 10.05
CA THR A 183 -12.30 -9.89 10.43
C THR A 183 -12.08 -10.73 9.19
N GLY A 184 -10.84 -10.81 8.73
CA GLY A 184 -10.45 -11.66 7.61
C GLY A 184 -10.31 -13.14 8.00
N PRO A 185 -9.89 -13.98 7.03
CA PRO A 185 -9.49 -15.35 7.31
C PRO A 185 -8.42 -15.37 8.40
N MET A 186 -8.45 -16.36 9.30
CA MET A 186 -7.53 -16.48 10.46
C MET A 186 -7.66 -15.39 11.54
N ASN A 187 -8.81 -14.72 11.67
CA ASN A 187 -9.07 -13.69 12.69
C ASN A 187 -8.16 -12.45 12.58
N ALA A 188 -7.57 -12.21 11.40
CA ALA A 188 -6.81 -10.99 11.15
C ALA A 188 -7.76 -9.79 11.05
N VAL A 189 -7.60 -8.81 11.93
CA VAL A 189 -8.38 -7.57 11.91
C VAL A 189 -7.78 -6.62 10.89
N THR A 190 -8.58 -6.22 9.90
CA THR A 190 -8.22 -5.22 8.89
C THR A 190 -9.15 -4.02 8.98
N TRP A 191 -8.57 -2.83 8.78
CA TRP A 191 -9.32 -1.58 8.71
C TRP A 191 -9.65 -1.29 7.26
N ASN A 192 -10.94 -1.15 6.96
CA ASN A 192 -11.42 -0.84 5.61
C ASN A 192 -12.19 0.46 5.59
N ILE A 193 -11.96 1.24 4.54
CA ILE A 193 -12.78 2.41 4.23
C ILE A 193 -14.08 1.89 3.60
N ARG A 194 -15.20 2.33 4.16
CA ARG A 194 -16.56 1.99 3.74
C ARG A 194 -17.25 3.26 3.28
N GLN A 195 -18.04 3.18 2.21
CA GLN A 195 -18.82 4.32 1.71
C GLN A 195 -20.32 4.14 1.95
N MET A 196 -21.00 5.27 2.03
CA MET A 196 -22.45 5.37 2.08
C MET A 196 -22.91 6.57 1.24
N ALA A 197 -23.72 6.34 0.22
CA ALA A 197 -24.38 7.39 -0.53
C ALA A 197 -25.82 7.53 -0.03
N VAL A 198 -26.25 8.77 0.17
CA VAL A 198 -27.60 9.08 0.63
C VAL A 198 -28.23 10.07 -0.34
N HIS A 199 -29.45 9.78 -0.74
CA HIS A 199 -30.37 10.72 -1.37
C HIS A 199 -31.55 10.92 -0.43
N HIS A 200 -31.85 12.17 -0.11
CA HIS A 200 -32.96 12.55 0.75
C HIS A 200 -33.83 13.59 0.05
N ARG A 201 -35.14 13.48 0.24
CA ARG A 201 -36.14 14.43 -0.24
C ARG A 201 -37.18 14.71 0.86
N PHE A 202 -37.49 15.98 1.05
CA PHE A 202 -38.48 16.47 2.02
C PHE A 202 -39.50 17.38 1.33
N ASP A 203 -40.80 17.09 1.48
CA ASP A 203 -41.89 17.90 0.95
C ASP A 203 -42.39 18.92 2.00
N PHE A 204 -42.26 20.22 1.72
CA PHE A 204 -42.62 21.30 2.62
C PHE A 204 -44.12 21.59 2.73
N VAL A 205 -44.95 20.98 1.90
CA VAL A 205 -46.41 21.12 1.97
C VAL A 205 -47.01 19.94 2.70
N THR A 206 -46.60 18.72 2.35
CA THR A 206 -47.18 17.50 2.93
C THR A 206 -46.44 17.02 4.17
N GLY A 207 -45.16 17.39 4.33
CA GLY A 207 -44.29 16.86 5.37
C GLY A 207 -43.85 15.43 5.11
N SER A 208 -44.05 14.90 3.90
CA SER A 208 -43.59 13.57 3.53
C SER A 208 -42.08 13.55 3.32
N THR A 209 -41.46 12.40 3.63
CA THR A 209 -40.01 12.23 3.53
C THR A 209 -39.65 10.98 2.74
N PHE A 210 -38.63 11.09 1.91
CA PHE A 210 -38.07 9.97 1.17
C PHE A 210 -36.56 9.91 1.39
N TRP A 211 -36.07 8.69 1.59
CA TRP A 211 -34.66 8.39 1.77
C TRP A 211 -34.29 7.19 0.90
N LEU A 212 -33.20 7.33 0.15
CA LEU A 212 -32.49 6.23 -0.47
C LEU A 212 -31.08 6.21 0.12
N SER A 213 -30.75 5.15 0.85
CA SER A 213 -29.43 4.94 1.44
C SER A 213 -28.76 3.73 0.80
N MET A 214 -27.57 3.94 0.26
CA MET A 214 -26.76 2.91 -0.36
C MET A 214 -25.51 2.70 0.48
N LYS A 215 -25.27 1.48 0.96
CA LYS A 215 -24.14 1.21 1.86
C LYS A 215 -23.55 -0.17 1.67
N SER A 216 -22.24 -0.25 1.89
CA SER A 216 -21.42 -1.47 1.81
C SER A 216 -21.56 -2.48 2.96
N ASN A 217 -22.78 -2.59 3.52
CA ASN A 217 -23.28 -3.57 4.48
C ASN A 217 -24.65 -3.10 5.03
N GLY A 218 -25.35 -3.98 5.76
CA GLY A 218 -26.63 -3.67 6.41
C GLY A 218 -26.55 -2.80 7.68
N LEU A 219 -25.37 -2.28 8.07
CA LEU A 219 -25.20 -1.56 9.35
C LEU A 219 -26.13 -0.35 9.47
N MET A 220 -26.29 0.43 8.39
CA MET A 220 -27.15 1.63 8.44
C MET A 220 -28.64 1.27 8.46
N GLN A 221 -29.03 0.21 7.76
CA GLN A 221 -30.39 -0.33 7.81
C GLN A 221 -30.77 -0.70 9.25
N GLU A 222 -29.92 -1.49 9.93
CA GLU A 222 -30.19 -1.91 11.31
C GLU A 222 -30.21 -0.73 12.30
N ARG A 223 -29.33 0.26 12.13
CA ARG A 223 -29.31 1.46 12.99
C ARG A 223 -30.58 2.28 12.86
N ILE A 224 -31.03 2.55 11.64
CA ILE A 224 -32.24 3.33 11.42
C ILE A 224 -33.48 2.56 11.89
N LYS A 225 -33.54 1.26 11.62
CA LYS A 225 -34.58 0.36 12.12
C LYS A 225 -34.66 0.39 13.64
N GLN A 226 -33.53 0.23 14.33
CA GLN A 226 -33.47 0.31 15.79
C GLN A 226 -33.94 1.69 16.29
N ALA A 227 -33.42 2.77 15.71
CA ALA A 227 -33.79 4.13 16.11
C ALA A 227 -35.30 4.40 15.93
N ILE A 228 -35.89 3.96 14.82
CA ILE A 228 -37.34 4.06 14.56
C ILE A 228 -38.16 3.25 15.57
N SER A 229 -37.67 2.08 15.97
CA SER A 229 -38.34 1.23 16.94
C SER A 229 -38.33 1.84 18.35
N GLU A 230 -37.22 2.47 18.74
CA GLU A 230 -37.01 3.04 20.08
C GLU A 230 -37.61 4.44 20.23
N ASP A 231 -37.46 5.31 19.23
CA ASP A 231 -37.88 6.70 19.30
C ASP A 231 -39.14 6.96 18.45
N SER A 232 -40.24 7.31 19.11
CA SER A 232 -41.47 7.72 18.42
C SER A 232 -41.30 9.02 17.63
N ALA A 233 -40.27 9.82 17.91
CA ALA A 233 -39.92 11.01 17.13
C ALA A 233 -39.61 10.73 15.68
N LEU A 234 -39.05 9.56 15.39
CA LEU A 234 -38.66 9.13 14.06
C LEU A 234 -39.81 8.49 13.28
N ARG A 235 -41.01 8.46 13.86
CA ARG A 235 -42.25 7.98 13.23
C ARG A 235 -43.29 9.10 13.17
N PRO A 236 -42.98 10.22 12.48
CA PRO A 236 -43.92 11.31 12.41
C PRO A 236 -45.16 10.86 11.63
N THR A 237 -46.31 11.38 12.03
CA THR A 237 -47.60 11.17 11.35
C THR A 237 -48.11 12.49 10.79
N ALA A 238 -49.09 12.43 9.89
CA ALA A 238 -49.75 13.63 9.38
C ALA A 238 -50.36 14.51 10.48
N ALA A 239 -50.75 13.92 11.62
CA ALA A 239 -51.31 14.63 12.77
C ALA A 239 -50.26 15.44 13.55
N ASP A 240 -49.00 15.00 13.54
CA ASP A 240 -47.91 15.70 14.23
C ASP A 240 -47.47 16.98 13.51
N GLY A 241 -47.81 17.08 12.22
CA GLY A 241 -47.54 18.23 11.39
C GLY A 241 -46.08 18.35 10.94
N LEU A 242 -45.86 19.39 10.15
CA LEU A 242 -44.61 19.64 9.42
C LEU A 242 -43.36 19.82 10.32
N PRO A 243 -43.41 20.56 11.45
CA PRO A 243 -42.23 20.73 12.30
C PRO A 243 -41.69 19.41 12.86
N ARG A 244 -42.57 18.47 13.20
CA ARG A 244 -42.17 17.18 13.76
C ARG A 244 -41.51 16.30 12.70
N SER A 245 -42.06 16.28 11.49
CA SER A 245 -41.44 15.55 10.37
C SER A 245 -40.07 16.12 9.98
N PHE A 246 -39.95 17.44 9.98
CA PHE A 246 -38.66 18.10 9.73
C PHE A 246 -37.64 17.80 10.85
N SER A 247 -38.08 17.78 12.11
CA SER A 247 -37.24 17.38 13.24
C SER A 247 -36.73 15.94 13.09
N ALA A 248 -37.61 15.01 12.69
CA ALA A 248 -37.24 13.62 12.41
C ALA A 248 -36.20 13.50 11.29
N THR A 249 -36.35 14.32 10.24
CA THR A 249 -35.40 14.40 9.12
C THR A 249 -33.99 14.78 9.60
N LEU A 250 -33.88 15.81 10.45
CA LEU A 250 -32.60 16.23 11.03
C LEU A 250 -31.98 15.13 11.89
N GLN A 251 -32.78 14.35 12.63
CA GLN A 251 -32.27 13.23 13.42
C GLN A 251 -31.75 12.08 12.54
N ILE A 252 -32.43 11.74 11.43
CA ILE A 252 -31.94 10.72 10.50
C ILE A 252 -30.62 11.17 9.84
N HIS A 253 -30.49 12.45 9.47
CA HIS A 253 -29.19 12.99 9.04
C HIS A 253 -28.13 12.79 10.12
N LEU A 254 -28.41 13.08 11.39
CA LEU A 254 -27.44 12.88 12.47
C LEU A 254 -26.98 11.43 12.60
N ILE A 255 -27.86 10.44 12.42
CA ILE A 255 -27.46 9.01 12.40
C ILE A 255 -26.43 8.75 11.30
N HIS A 256 -26.66 9.29 10.10
CA HIS A 256 -25.71 9.19 8.98
C HIS A 256 -24.40 9.93 9.25
N LEU A 257 -24.46 11.13 9.82
CA LEU A 257 -23.29 11.99 10.05
C LEU A 257 -22.45 11.51 11.23
N ASP A 258 -23.05 10.95 12.28
CA ASP A 258 -22.32 10.38 13.41
C ASP A 258 -21.44 9.20 12.93
N TRP A 259 -21.97 8.35 12.04
CA TRP A 259 -21.23 7.21 11.47
C TRP A 259 -19.89 7.60 10.82
N CYS A 260 -19.80 8.75 10.15
CA CYS A 260 -18.57 9.17 9.47
C CYS A 260 -17.41 9.50 10.44
N ALA A 261 -17.69 9.68 11.73
CA ALA A 261 -16.71 9.98 12.78
C ALA A 261 -16.42 8.81 13.72
N GLU A 262 -17.11 7.69 13.55
CA GLU A 262 -16.91 6.50 14.37
C GLU A 262 -15.62 5.74 14.03
N SER A 263 -15.15 4.94 14.98
CA SER A 263 -14.01 4.00 14.84
C SER A 263 -12.63 4.59 14.51
N TRP A 264 -12.53 5.85 14.11
CA TRP A 264 -11.26 6.52 13.79
C TRP A 264 -10.27 6.52 14.95
N GLN A 265 -10.73 6.67 16.19
CA GLN A 265 -9.84 6.65 17.35
C GLN A 265 -9.15 5.29 17.51
N GLU A 266 -9.91 4.21 17.41
CA GLU A 266 -9.40 2.85 17.53
C GLU A 266 -8.47 2.53 16.35
N CYS A 267 -8.86 2.93 15.13
CA CYS A 267 -8.04 2.78 13.93
C CYS A 267 -6.69 3.49 14.07
N ILE A 268 -6.69 4.76 14.45
CA ILE A 268 -5.46 5.54 14.65
C ILE A 268 -4.58 4.90 15.73
N THR A 269 -5.17 4.41 16.81
CA THR A 269 -4.43 3.77 17.90
C THR A 269 -3.78 2.46 17.43
N ASP A 270 -4.46 1.66 16.63
CA ASP A 270 -3.91 0.43 16.07
C ASP A 270 -2.79 0.71 15.06
N PHE A 271 -2.95 1.73 14.21
CA PHE A 271 -1.89 2.19 13.31
C PHE A 271 -0.67 2.72 14.05
N GLU A 272 -0.87 3.51 15.12
CA GLU A 272 0.22 3.98 15.96
C GLU A 272 1.00 2.80 16.55
N LYS A 273 0.31 1.77 17.08
CA LYS A 273 0.96 0.55 17.59
C LYS A 273 1.78 -0.17 16.51
N MET A 274 1.23 -0.31 15.30
CA MET A 274 1.94 -0.95 14.18
C MET A 274 3.22 -0.20 13.81
N ILE A 275 3.14 1.12 13.67
CA ILE A 275 4.31 1.97 13.38
C ILE A 275 5.32 1.87 14.51
N ARG A 276 4.87 1.96 15.77
CA ARG A 276 5.74 1.89 16.95
C ARG A 276 6.47 0.56 17.06
N LYS A 277 5.80 -0.55 16.75
CA LYS A 277 6.40 -1.89 16.74
C LYS A 277 7.60 -1.96 15.80
N VAL A 278 7.50 -1.37 14.61
CA VAL A 278 8.61 -1.33 13.64
C VAL A 278 9.67 -0.31 14.07
N LEU A 279 9.28 0.93 14.42
CA LEU A 279 10.22 2.00 14.76
C LEU A 279 11.00 1.78 16.05
N THR A 280 10.46 1.02 17.01
CA THR A 280 11.19 0.70 18.26
C THR A 280 12.42 -0.16 17.97
N LYS A 281 12.37 -1.04 16.96
CA LYS A 281 13.53 -1.84 16.53
C LYS A 281 14.67 -0.95 16.04
N ALA A 282 14.36 0.04 15.20
CA ALA A 282 15.36 1.00 14.73
C ALA A 282 15.96 1.85 15.85
N LYS A 283 15.14 2.32 16.80
CA LYS A 283 15.65 3.06 17.96
C LYS A 283 16.57 2.22 18.83
N ALA A 284 16.27 0.94 19.04
CA ALA A 284 17.11 0.03 19.81
C ALA A 284 18.47 -0.25 19.14
N ALA A 285 18.55 -0.17 17.81
CA ALA A 285 19.81 -0.33 17.08
C ALA A 285 20.63 0.94 16.92
N THR A 286 20.21 2.06 17.53
CA THR A 286 21.10 3.22 17.68
C THR A 286 22.23 2.81 18.61
N LEU A 287 23.28 2.27 18.00
CA LEU A 287 24.47 1.72 18.64
C LEU A 287 25.09 2.78 19.53
N ASN A 288 25.05 2.55 20.84
CA ASN A 288 25.96 3.21 21.75
C ASN A 288 27.38 2.69 21.48
N GLN A 289 28.17 3.43 20.69
CA GLN A 289 29.57 3.63 21.04
C GLN A 289 30.15 4.90 20.39
N PRO A 290 30.73 5.82 21.19
CA PRO A 290 31.50 6.95 20.68
C PRO A 290 32.89 6.43 20.29
N THR A 291 33.14 6.29 19.00
CA THR A 291 34.50 6.33 18.47
C THR A 291 34.68 7.66 17.76
N ASP A 292 35.72 8.37 18.17
CA ASP A 292 36.09 9.71 17.71
C ASP A 292 36.15 9.80 16.19
N PHE A 293 35.08 10.28 15.57
CA PHE A 293 35.13 10.76 14.19
C PHE A 293 34.44 12.11 14.08
N HIS A 294 35.28 13.08 13.71
CA HIS A 294 35.03 14.42 13.20
C HIS A 294 33.58 14.95 13.24
N LYS A 295 33.42 16.04 13.99
CA LYS A 295 32.21 16.88 14.09
C LYS A 295 31.56 17.13 12.71
N SER A 296 30.38 16.54 12.48
CA SER A 296 29.42 17.01 11.48
C SER A 296 28.11 17.45 12.18
N PRO A 297 27.34 18.40 11.61
CA PRO A 297 26.42 19.27 12.34
C PRO A 297 25.04 18.65 12.67
N PHE A 298 24.94 17.33 12.80
CA PHE A 298 23.64 16.66 13.00
C PHE A 298 23.10 16.75 14.44
N ARG A 299 23.98 16.96 15.44
CA ARG A 299 23.59 17.06 16.86
C ARG A 299 22.81 18.34 17.24
N LYS A 300 22.70 19.33 16.34
CA LYS A 300 21.94 20.57 16.61
C LYS A 300 20.44 20.46 16.29
N ALA A 301 20.01 19.49 15.48
CA ALA A 301 18.59 19.33 15.14
C ALA A 301 17.80 18.65 16.26
N LEU A 302 18.41 17.67 16.96
CA LEU A 302 17.72 16.86 17.96
C LEU A 302 17.56 17.53 19.34
N ARG A 303 18.27 18.63 19.60
CA ARG A 303 18.16 19.39 20.86
C ARG A 303 17.07 20.47 20.87
N ARG A 304 16.33 20.66 19.76
CA ARG A 304 15.37 21.77 19.63
C ARG A 304 13.91 21.41 19.94
N THR A 305 13.57 20.14 20.17
CA THR A 305 12.16 19.70 20.37
C THR A 305 11.78 19.33 21.80
N THR A 306 12.65 19.57 22.78
CA THR A 306 12.29 19.42 24.21
C THR A 306 12.62 20.72 24.94
N ASN A 307 11.68 21.66 24.90
CA ASN A 307 11.46 22.71 25.91
C ASN A 307 10.09 23.32 25.64
N PHE A 308 9.05 22.65 26.12
CA PHE A 308 7.74 23.25 26.34
C PHE A 308 7.72 23.75 27.79
N THR A 309 7.87 25.05 27.99
CA THR A 309 7.43 25.74 29.20
C THR A 309 6.55 26.92 28.82
N ALA A 310 5.49 27.08 29.58
CA ALA A 310 4.41 28.03 29.37
C ALA A 310 4.82 29.48 29.67
N SER A 311 4.44 30.42 28.80
CA SER A 311 3.63 31.62 29.10
C SER A 311 3.70 32.69 28.00
N ASP A 312 2.54 33.32 27.79
CA ASP A 312 2.22 34.66 27.28
C ASP A 312 2.40 35.11 25.81
N VAL A 313 1.22 35.19 25.15
CA VAL A 313 0.58 36.36 24.48
C VAL A 313 1.49 37.39 23.77
N ASN A 314 1.43 37.49 22.44
CA ASN A 314 0.63 38.52 21.72
C ASN A 314 0.75 38.41 20.17
N THR A 315 -0.32 38.84 19.50
CA THR A 315 -0.60 39.04 18.07
C THR A 315 0.55 39.42 17.10
N LYS A 316 0.57 38.81 15.89
CA LYS A 316 0.14 39.43 14.60
C LYS A 316 0.34 38.49 13.39
N LYS A 317 -0.55 38.69 12.41
CA LYS A 317 -0.67 38.06 11.08
C LYS A 317 0.60 38.23 10.22
N THR A 318 0.92 37.24 9.39
CA THR A 318 1.08 37.37 7.92
C THR A 318 1.33 36.00 7.29
N GLY A 319 0.70 35.76 6.14
CA GLY A 319 0.72 34.49 5.42
C GLY A 319 2.06 34.15 4.78
N PHE A 320 2.23 32.88 4.42
CA PHE A 320 3.29 32.45 3.52
C PHE A 320 2.73 31.56 2.41
N SER A 321 3.05 31.99 1.20
CA SER A 321 2.64 31.51 -0.10
C SER A 321 3.26 30.14 -0.40
N LEU A 322 2.41 29.19 -0.81
CA LEU A 322 2.81 27.91 -1.36
C LEU A 322 3.20 28.11 -2.84
N LYS A 323 4.49 28.02 -3.18
CA LYS A 323 4.92 27.85 -4.57
C LYS A 323 6.27 27.13 -4.68
N TYR A 324 6.24 26.10 -5.53
CA TYR A 324 7.34 25.32 -6.13
C TYR A 324 7.98 24.18 -5.33
N TRP A 325 7.62 22.95 -5.71
CA TRP A 325 8.64 22.02 -6.21
C TRP A 325 8.06 21.08 -7.28
N ARG A 326 8.45 21.34 -8.52
CA ARG A 326 8.35 20.47 -9.68
C ARG A 326 9.80 20.18 -10.05
N GLY A 327 10.20 18.90 -10.05
CA GLY A 327 11.48 18.47 -10.58
C GLY A 327 12.32 17.60 -9.64
N PHE A 328 12.06 16.30 -9.65
CA PHE A 328 13.13 15.31 -9.81
C PHE A 328 12.52 13.97 -10.25
N GLN A 329 12.42 13.81 -11.57
CA GLN A 329 12.37 12.51 -12.24
C GLN A 329 13.67 12.44 -13.04
N GLY A 330 14.49 11.43 -12.79
CA GLY A 330 15.68 11.19 -13.60
C GLY A 330 16.68 10.25 -12.93
N GLY A 331 16.74 9.02 -13.45
CA GLY A 331 17.94 8.18 -13.36
C GLY A 331 17.87 7.03 -12.35
N LEU A 332 17.31 5.90 -12.78
CA LEU A 332 18.00 4.60 -12.82
C LEU A 332 17.02 3.51 -13.28
N MET A 333 16.94 3.33 -14.60
CA MET A 333 16.57 2.07 -15.22
C MET A 333 17.70 1.71 -16.17
N SER A 334 18.51 0.73 -15.79
CA SER A 334 19.30 -0.09 -16.71
C SER A 334 20.00 -1.20 -15.91
N CYS A 335 19.45 -2.41 -15.98
CA CYS A 335 20.14 -3.70 -16.11
C CYS A 335 19.25 -4.83 -15.60
N PHE A 336 18.18 -5.13 -16.35
CA PHE A 336 17.57 -6.45 -16.32
C PHE A 336 17.44 -6.93 -17.77
N HIS A 337 18.46 -7.65 -18.23
CA HIS A 337 18.30 -8.64 -19.29
C HIS A 337 18.59 -10.01 -18.69
N LEU A 338 17.50 -10.77 -18.54
CA LEU A 338 17.49 -12.18 -18.20
C LEU A 338 17.80 -12.97 -19.48
N GLY A 339 18.97 -13.60 -19.54
CA GLY A 339 19.34 -14.57 -20.57
C GLY A 339 19.92 -15.78 -19.87
N GLY A 340 19.15 -16.87 -19.82
CA GLY A 340 19.48 -18.07 -19.05
C GLY A 340 20.72 -18.80 -19.58
N ARG A 341 21.56 -19.29 -18.66
CA ARG A 341 22.48 -20.41 -18.93
C ARG A 341 22.85 -21.13 -17.63
N ASN A 342 22.52 -22.43 -17.63
CA ASN A 342 22.91 -23.55 -16.77
C ASN A 342 23.46 -23.28 -15.35
N ARG A 343 22.69 -23.79 -14.38
CA ARG A 343 23.14 -24.16 -13.04
C ARG A 343 24.34 -25.12 -13.13
N GLN A 344 25.47 -24.73 -12.54
CA GLN A 344 26.44 -25.67 -11.98
C GLN A 344 26.42 -25.52 -10.46
N ALA A 345 26.36 -26.65 -9.77
CA ALA A 345 26.39 -26.73 -8.32
C ALA A 345 27.72 -26.20 -7.76
N PRO A 346 27.75 -25.62 -6.55
CA PRO A 346 29.01 -25.30 -5.89
C PRO A 346 29.71 -26.60 -5.47
N PRO A 347 31.06 -26.69 -5.55
CA PRO A 347 31.80 -27.85 -5.05
C PRO A 347 31.74 -27.92 -3.51
N PRO A 348 31.90 -29.11 -2.92
CA PRO A 348 31.79 -29.30 -1.48
C PRO A 348 32.96 -28.64 -0.73
N ILE A 349 32.63 -27.95 0.35
CA ILE A 349 33.60 -27.40 1.30
C ILE A 349 34.25 -28.58 2.05
N LEU A 350 35.56 -28.78 1.87
CA LEU A 350 36.36 -29.60 2.77
C LEU A 350 36.85 -28.74 3.95
N PRO A 351 36.86 -29.25 5.18
CA PRO A 351 37.30 -28.50 6.35
C PRO A 351 38.83 -28.44 6.35
N VAL A 352 39.38 -27.24 6.17
CA VAL A 352 40.82 -27.02 6.37
C VAL A 352 41.07 -26.80 7.86
N ALA A 353 41.99 -27.60 8.38
CA ALA A 353 42.41 -27.65 9.78
C ALA A 353 42.89 -26.29 10.28
N SER A 354 42.54 -25.99 11.54
CA SER A 354 43.00 -24.83 12.29
C SER A 354 44.49 -24.97 12.58
N GLU A 355 45.31 -24.18 11.89
CA GLU A 355 46.71 -23.97 12.27
C GLU A 355 46.82 -22.59 12.94
N LYS A 356 47.31 -22.65 14.18
CA LYS A 356 47.21 -21.60 15.19
C LYS A 356 48.44 -20.69 15.09
N ASP A 357 48.43 -19.75 14.15
CA ASP A 357 49.46 -18.72 14.08
C ASP A 357 49.01 -17.44 14.78
N MET A 358 49.91 -16.91 15.61
CA MET A 358 49.74 -15.75 16.49
C MET A 358 49.41 -14.48 15.70
N VAL A 359 48.15 -14.03 15.79
CA VAL A 359 47.70 -12.69 15.40
C VAL A 359 47.88 -11.75 16.60
N PRO A 360 48.35 -10.50 16.41
CA PRO A 360 48.43 -9.53 17.50
C PRO A 360 47.02 -9.25 18.06
N ALA A 361 46.88 -9.34 19.38
CA ALA A 361 45.63 -9.35 20.16
C ALA A 361 44.65 -8.16 19.98
N ASN A 362 44.95 -7.19 19.11
CA ASN A 362 44.09 -6.03 18.83
C ASN A 362 43.19 -6.19 17.58
N GLN A 363 43.51 -7.09 16.63
CA GLN A 363 42.71 -7.26 15.40
C GLN A 363 41.46 -8.12 15.61
N ASP A 364 41.53 -9.14 16.47
CA ASP A 364 40.39 -10.02 16.75
C ASP A 364 39.23 -9.29 17.46
N ASP A 365 39.55 -8.26 18.27
CA ASP A 365 38.56 -7.49 19.03
C ASP A 365 37.80 -6.45 18.16
N ASP A 366 38.39 -6.01 17.05
CA ASP A 366 37.76 -5.08 16.11
C ASP A 366 36.88 -5.82 15.09
N PHE A 367 37.37 -6.94 14.56
CA PHE A 367 36.61 -7.80 13.65
C PHE A 367 35.37 -8.40 14.32
N SER A 368 35.49 -8.84 15.58
CA SER A 368 34.36 -9.37 16.36
C SER A 368 33.30 -8.31 16.68
N LYS A 369 33.71 -7.06 16.95
CA LYS A 369 32.78 -5.91 17.10
C LYS A 369 32.09 -5.57 15.79
N GLN A 370 32.80 -5.56 14.67
CA GLN A 370 32.21 -5.37 13.35
C GLN A 370 31.20 -6.48 13.02
N LEU A 371 31.54 -7.74 13.29
CA LEU A 371 30.65 -8.88 13.05
C LEU A 371 29.40 -8.82 13.93
N TYR A 372 29.54 -8.42 15.20
CA TYR A 372 28.42 -8.19 16.10
C TYR A 372 27.52 -7.05 15.59
N SER A 373 28.10 -5.94 15.15
CA SER A 373 27.35 -4.81 14.57
C SER A 373 26.59 -5.22 13.31
N LEU A 374 27.20 -6.03 12.43
CA LEU A 374 26.57 -6.58 11.23
C LEU A 374 25.44 -7.56 11.55
N THR A 375 25.57 -8.33 12.63
CA THR A 375 24.53 -9.25 13.11
C THR A 375 23.31 -8.48 13.62
N VAL A 376 23.53 -7.40 14.39
CA VAL A 376 22.47 -6.48 14.83
C VAL A 376 21.82 -5.79 13.63
N LEU A 377 22.61 -5.35 12.64
CA LEU A 377 22.09 -4.73 11.41
C LEU A 377 21.34 -5.73 10.50
N GLY A 378 21.63 -7.02 10.62
CA GLY A 378 20.92 -8.10 9.93
C GLY A 378 19.46 -8.25 10.37
N THR A 379 19.10 -7.72 11.54
CA THR A 379 17.71 -7.74 12.05
C THR A 379 16.78 -6.78 11.29
N PHE A 380 17.33 -5.82 10.56
CA PHE A 380 16.58 -4.88 9.72
C PHE A 380 16.31 -5.47 8.35
N SER A 381 15.03 -5.66 8.02
CA SER A 381 14.61 -6.22 6.74
C SER A 381 14.00 -5.17 5.82
N ILE A 382 14.09 -5.43 4.52
CA ILE A 382 13.41 -4.62 3.49
C ILE A 382 11.88 -4.71 3.66
N GLU A 383 11.38 -5.85 4.15
CA GLU A 383 9.95 -6.08 4.42
C GLU A 383 9.39 -5.09 5.45
N GLU A 384 10.17 -4.72 6.47
CA GLU A 384 9.75 -3.72 7.46
C GLU A 384 9.61 -2.32 6.84
N VAL A 385 10.52 -1.96 5.93
CA VAL A 385 10.42 -0.68 5.19
C VAL A 385 9.24 -0.69 4.24
N GLN A 386 8.99 -1.81 3.56
CA GLN A 386 7.79 -1.98 2.72
C GLN A 386 6.50 -1.89 3.56
N HIS A 387 6.48 -2.48 4.76
CA HIS A 387 5.36 -2.37 5.67
C HIS A 387 5.12 -0.92 6.13
N LEU A 388 6.17 -0.17 6.49
CA LEU A 388 6.08 1.26 6.78
C LEU A 388 5.58 2.06 5.57
N HIS A 389 5.96 1.68 4.35
CA HIS A 389 5.44 2.28 3.12
C HIS A 389 3.94 2.09 2.99
N HIS A 390 3.49 0.84 3.09
CA HIS A 390 2.07 0.49 3.02
C HIS A 390 1.24 1.21 4.10
N LEU A 391 1.73 1.26 5.34
CA LEU A 391 1.07 2.01 6.42
C LEU A 391 0.95 3.50 6.05
N GLY A 392 1.98 4.09 5.42
CA GLY A 392 1.96 5.48 4.98
C GLY A 392 0.93 5.77 3.89
N GLU A 393 0.77 4.88 2.92
CA GLU A 393 -0.25 4.99 1.85
C GLU A 393 -1.67 4.92 2.43
N GLN A 394 -1.89 4.02 3.39
CA GLN A 394 -3.18 3.92 4.08
C GLN A 394 -3.48 5.17 4.93
N LEU A 395 -2.50 5.70 5.67
CA LEU A 395 -2.67 6.94 6.41
C LEU A 395 -3.00 8.14 5.52
N GLU A 396 -2.39 8.22 4.33
CA GLU A 396 -2.72 9.26 3.35
C GLU A 396 -4.16 9.12 2.85
N SER A 397 -4.61 7.89 2.59
CA SER A 397 -6.01 7.61 2.24
C SER A 397 -6.97 8.06 3.34
N PHE A 398 -6.65 7.78 4.62
CA PHE A 398 -7.43 8.24 5.78
C PHE A 398 -7.46 9.76 5.90
N ARG A 399 -6.31 10.42 5.68
CA ARG A 399 -6.19 11.88 5.69
C ARG A 399 -7.16 12.51 4.68
N VAL A 400 -7.16 12.00 3.44
CA VAL A 400 -8.07 12.46 2.39
C VAL A 400 -9.53 12.25 2.79
N VAL A 401 -9.92 11.05 3.24
CA VAL A 401 -11.30 10.75 3.64
C VAL A 401 -11.79 11.71 4.73
N LEU A 402 -11.00 11.95 5.77
CA LEU A 402 -11.36 12.87 6.85
C LEU A 402 -11.52 14.31 6.35
N GLN A 403 -10.66 14.76 5.43
CA GLN A 403 -10.79 16.08 4.82
C GLN A 403 -12.08 16.23 4.01
N LEU A 404 -12.43 15.21 3.22
CA LEU A 404 -13.64 15.20 2.39
C LEU A 404 -14.91 15.15 3.26
N ASN A 405 -14.96 14.32 4.29
CA ASN A 405 -16.11 14.30 5.21
C ASN A 405 -16.26 15.63 5.96
N ARG A 406 -15.15 16.23 6.42
CA ARG A 406 -15.18 17.54 7.09
C ARG A 406 -15.77 18.62 6.19
N GLN A 407 -15.48 18.54 4.90
CA GLN A 407 -16.01 19.41 3.86
C GLN A 407 -17.53 19.21 3.68
N ILE A 408 -18.00 17.96 3.54
CA ILE A 408 -19.45 17.65 3.46
C ILE A 408 -20.20 18.16 4.70
N LEU A 409 -19.67 17.93 5.91
CA LEU A 409 -20.31 18.39 7.15
C LEU A 409 -20.46 19.92 7.19
N ARG A 410 -19.50 20.64 6.61
CA ARG A 410 -19.60 22.10 6.45
C ARG A 410 -20.71 22.45 5.47
N ASP A 411 -20.72 21.84 4.29
CA ASP A 411 -21.67 22.17 3.22
C ASP A 411 -23.12 21.83 3.62
N ILE A 412 -23.35 20.72 4.33
CA ILE A 412 -24.65 20.39 4.93
C ILE A 412 -25.09 21.47 5.93
N THR A 413 -24.18 21.92 6.80
CA THR A 413 -24.50 22.93 7.82
C THR A 413 -24.84 24.28 7.18
N GLU A 414 -24.04 24.70 6.18
CA GLU A 414 -24.27 25.93 5.41
C GLU A 414 -25.60 25.85 4.67
N HIS A 415 -25.89 24.73 4.00
CA HIS A 415 -27.16 24.53 3.29
C HIS A 415 -28.38 24.64 4.20
N TYR A 416 -28.41 23.96 5.35
CA TYR A 416 -29.54 24.07 6.28
C TYR A 416 -29.66 25.44 6.94
N HIS A 417 -28.54 26.17 7.08
CA HIS A 417 -28.56 27.56 7.52
C HIS A 417 -29.20 28.46 6.45
N ASP A 418 -28.80 28.30 5.20
CA ASP A 418 -29.33 29.06 4.06
C ASP A 418 -30.80 28.72 3.80
N LEU A 419 -31.19 27.45 3.91
CA LEU A 419 -32.57 26.99 3.79
C LEU A 419 -33.50 27.70 4.78
N ALA A 420 -33.03 27.91 6.01
CA ALA A 420 -33.79 28.61 7.05
C ALA A 420 -33.98 30.11 6.75
N SER A 421 -33.20 30.67 5.83
CA SER A 421 -33.31 32.07 5.38
C SER A 421 -34.23 32.27 4.17
N ARG A 422 -34.68 31.18 3.52
CA ARG A 422 -35.53 31.21 2.32
C ARG A 422 -36.93 31.71 2.61
N SER A 423 -37.54 32.40 1.64
CA SER A 423 -38.87 32.98 1.80
C SER A 423 -39.98 31.91 1.91
N GLY A 424 -39.81 30.80 1.19
CA GLY A 424 -40.71 29.63 1.26
C GLY A 424 -40.62 28.84 2.57
N PHE A 425 -39.59 29.05 3.39
CA PHE A 425 -39.48 28.44 4.71
C PHE A 425 -40.28 29.28 5.73
N THR A 426 -41.58 28.97 5.87
CA THR A 426 -42.55 29.86 6.54
C THR A 426 -42.13 30.31 7.95
N ALA A 427 -42.48 31.54 8.33
CA ALA A 427 -42.15 32.10 9.66
C ALA A 427 -42.63 31.23 10.84
N LYS A 428 -43.76 30.52 10.66
CA LYS A 428 -44.28 29.56 11.65
C LYS A 428 -43.35 28.35 11.80
N MET A 429 -42.86 27.80 10.68
CA MET A 429 -41.86 26.72 10.72
C MET A 429 -40.54 27.16 11.32
N ILE A 430 -40.05 28.36 10.94
CA ILE A 430 -38.83 28.93 11.52
C ILE A 430 -38.95 28.95 13.04
N LYS A 431 -40.06 29.47 13.57
CA LYS A 431 -40.27 29.55 15.02
C LYS A 431 -40.29 28.18 15.68
N SER A 432 -40.96 27.19 15.09
CA SER A 432 -41.07 25.84 15.66
C SER A 432 -39.78 25.02 15.56
N CYS A 433 -39.03 25.13 14.46
CA CYS A 433 -37.85 24.31 14.18
C CYS A 433 -36.52 24.98 14.57
N LYS A 434 -36.52 26.25 15.00
CA LYS A 434 -35.30 26.99 15.37
C LYS A 434 -34.44 26.25 16.41
N GLY A 435 -35.08 25.65 17.41
CA GLY A 435 -34.40 24.87 18.45
C GLY A 435 -33.71 23.64 17.85
N ASP A 436 -34.43 22.89 17.01
CA ASP A 436 -33.95 21.66 16.37
C ASP A 436 -32.82 21.94 15.38
N LEU A 437 -32.95 22.98 14.55
CA LEU A 437 -31.89 23.43 13.63
C LEU A 437 -30.63 23.87 14.38
N ALA A 438 -30.78 24.60 15.49
CA ALA A 438 -29.65 25.01 16.31
C ALA A 438 -28.97 23.81 16.99
N SER A 439 -29.76 22.82 17.44
CA SER A 439 -29.25 21.56 18.01
C SER A 439 -28.50 20.74 16.96
N PHE A 440 -29.10 20.57 15.77
CA PHE A 440 -28.51 19.91 14.62
C PHE A 440 -27.17 20.54 14.25
N THR A 441 -27.14 21.86 14.02
CA THR A 441 -25.93 22.63 13.70
C THR A 441 -24.83 22.45 14.76
N ARG A 442 -25.19 22.49 16.05
CA ARG A 442 -24.22 22.27 17.14
C ARG A 442 -23.66 20.85 17.12
N ARG A 443 -24.49 19.83 16.88
CA ARG A 443 -24.06 18.43 16.85
C ARG A 443 -23.17 18.16 15.63
N VAL A 444 -23.56 18.61 14.43
CA VAL A 444 -22.71 18.54 13.24
C VAL A 444 -21.38 19.27 13.44
N GLY A 445 -21.40 20.44 14.06
CA GLY A 445 -20.19 21.19 14.43
C GLY A 445 -19.27 20.42 15.39
N ARG A 446 -19.82 19.63 16.32
CA ARG A 446 -19.04 18.75 17.21
C ARG A 446 -18.40 17.60 16.44
N ILE A 447 -19.16 16.93 15.56
CA ILE A 447 -18.64 15.86 14.69
C ILE A 447 -17.47 16.41 13.86
N ARG A 448 -17.66 17.58 13.23
CA ARG A 448 -16.63 18.23 12.41
C ARG A 448 -15.34 18.53 13.19
N LYS A 449 -15.46 19.05 14.41
CA LYS A 449 -14.31 19.28 15.31
C LYS A 449 -13.62 17.99 15.72
N ASN A 450 -14.38 16.91 15.96
CA ASN A 450 -13.81 15.61 16.25
C ASN A 450 -12.99 15.08 15.06
N LEU A 451 -13.51 15.18 13.83
CA LEU A 451 -12.76 14.80 12.62
C LEU A 451 -11.47 15.61 12.46
N GLU A 452 -11.50 16.91 12.78
CA GLU A 452 -10.33 17.78 12.74
C GLU A 452 -9.24 17.35 13.72
N ILE A 453 -9.61 16.91 14.93
CA ILE A 453 -8.65 16.34 15.88
C ILE A 453 -8.03 15.05 15.31
N ARG A 454 -8.84 14.16 14.72
CA ARG A 454 -8.36 12.91 14.09
C ARG A 454 -7.42 13.19 12.91
N LEU A 455 -7.72 14.21 12.12
CA LEU A 455 -6.87 14.67 11.02
C LEU A 455 -5.48 15.11 11.52
N THR A 456 -5.44 15.94 12.56
CA THR A 456 -4.16 16.38 13.18
C THR A 456 -3.36 15.21 13.73
N GLN A 457 -4.02 14.19 14.30
CA GLN A 457 -3.37 12.97 14.78
C GLN A 457 -2.74 12.18 13.64
N ILE A 458 -3.45 12.00 12.52
CA ILE A 458 -2.93 11.33 11.33
C ILE A 458 -1.77 12.12 10.73
N GLU A 459 -1.87 13.44 10.58
CA GLU A 459 -0.78 14.27 10.05
C GLU A 459 0.49 14.19 10.91
N SER A 460 0.33 14.19 12.24
CA SER A 460 1.44 14.02 13.18
C SER A 460 2.09 12.63 13.05
N MET A 461 1.25 11.59 12.93
CA MET A 461 1.71 10.20 12.75
C MET A 461 2.40 9.99 11.40
N MET A 462 1.93 10.64 10.33
CA MET A 462 2.58 10.63 9.02
C MET A 462 3.95 11.31 9.07
N ALA A 463 4.08 12.44 9.78
CA ALA A 463 5.36 13.11 9.97
C ALA A 463 6.35 12.21 10.74
N TRP A 464 5.89 11.56 11.81
CA TRP A 464 6.68 10.59 12.56
C TRP A 464 7.08 9.37 11.73
N LEU A 465 6.16 8.85 10.91
CA LEU A 465 6.42 7.75 9.99
C LEU A 465 7.48 8.14 8.94
N LYS A 466 7.43 9.36 8.41
CA LYS A 466 8.41 9.88 7.46
C LYS A 466 9.81 9.95 8.07
N GLU A 467 9.92 10.47 9.29
CA GLU A 467 11.20 10.48 10.03
C GLU A 467 11.69 9.04 10.28
N GLY A 468 10.79 8.15 10.69
CA GLY A 468 11.09 6.73 10.90
C GLY A 468 11.60 6.02 9.65
N LYS A 469 10.98 6.24 8.48
CA LYS A 469 11.45 5.71 7.19
C LYS A 469 12.86 6.21 6.87
N SER A 470 13.12 7.50 7.05
CA SER A 470 14.46 8.06 6.79
C SER A 470 15.54 7.45 7.69
N LEU A 471 15.21 7.15 8.96
CA LEU A 471 16.11 6.46 9.87
C LEU A 471 16.40 5.04 9.40
N PHE A 472 15.37 4.29 8.99
CA PHE A 472 15.52 2.93 8.47
C PHE A 472 16.35 2.90 7.17
N GLU A 473 16.09 3.81 6.24
CA GLU A 473 16.88 3.95 5.02
C GLU A 473 18.35 4.24 5.34
N GLY A 474 18.61 5.14 6.30
CA GLY A 474 19.97 5.41 6.78
C GLY A 474 20.66 4.18 7.39
N ILE A 475 19.95 3.39 8.19
CA ILE A 475 20.47 2.14 8.79
C ILE A 475 20.78 1.11 7.69
N LEU A 476 19.89 0.95 6.69
CA LEU A 476 20.09 0.03 5.58
C LEU A 476 21.27 0.45 4.69
N GLN A 477 21.40 1.75 4.41
CA GLN A 477 22.55 2.29 3.69
C GLN A 477 23.85 2.04 4.48
N TYR A 478 23.86 2.34 5.78
CA TYR A 478 25.01 2.08 6.64
C TYR A 478 25.42 0.60 6.60
N ARG A 479 24.45 -0.32 6.73
CA ARG A 479 24.70 -1.76 6.60
C ARG A 479 25.31 -2.12 5.25
N SER A 480 24.78 -1.59 4.14
CA SER A 480 25.32 -1.88 2.81
C SER A 480 26.78 -1.45 2.65
N VAL A 481 27.13 -0.30 3.23
CA VAL A 481 28.51 0.22 3.24
C VAL A 481 29.41 -0.67 4.11
N GLN A 482 28.96 -1.09 5.30
CA GLN A 482 29.75 -1.98 6.17
C GLN A 482 29.98 -3.36 5.56
N VAL A 483 28.96 -3.95 4.93
CA VAL A 483 29.09 -5.22 4.21
C VAL A 483 30.08 -5.07 3.06
N SER A 484 30.01 -3.97 2.30
CA SER A 484 30.97 -3.69 1.23
C SER A 484 32.39 -3.56 1.78
N HIS A 485 32.58 -2.87 2.91
CA HIS A 485 33.90 -2.70 3.53
C HIS A 485 34.50 -4.05 3.92
N VAL A 486 33.75 -4.89 4.64
CA VAL A 486 34.19 -6.24 5.03
C VAL A 486 34.47 -7.12 3.82
N PHE A 487 33.66 -7.01 2.75
CA PHE A 487 33.91 -7.75 1.52
C PHE A 487 35.18 -7.29 0.81
N THR A 488 35.45 -5.98 0.74
CA THR A 488 36.68 -5.42 0.17
C THR A 488 37.90 -5.82 0.98
N GLU A 489 37.84 -5.77 2.30
CA GLU A 489 38.93 -6.19 3.20
C GLU A 489 39.21 -7.69 3.07
N SER A 490 38.17 -8.52 3.10
CA SER A 490 38.28 -9.97 2.85
C SER A 490 38.88 -10.26 1.47
N SER A 491 38.44 -9.54 0.44
CA SER A 491 38.96 -9.68 -0.93
C SER A 491 40.44 -9.29 -0.99
N HIS A 492 40.86 -8.26 -0.26
CA HIS A 492 42.26 -7.85 -0.19
C HIS A 492 43.12 -8.94 0.50
N ILE A 493 42.67 -9.45 1.65
CA ILE A 493 43.36 -10.53 2.38
C ILE A 493 43.42 -11.80 1.52
N GLN A 494 42.34 -12.14 0.82
CA GLN A 494 42.31 -13.29 -0.07
C GLN A 494 43.23 -13.10 -1.28
N SER A 495 43.30 -11.90 -1.85
CA SER A 495 44.21 -11.56 -2.94
C SER A 495 45.67 -11.68 -2.48
N GLU A 496 46.02 -11.17 -1.31
CA GLU A 496 47.36 -11.27 -0.74
C GLU A 496 47.76 -12.73 -0.46
N LYS A 497 46.84 -13.53 0.10
CA LYS A 497 47.07 -14.98 0.28
C LYS A 497 47.26 -15.70 -1.05
N MET A 498 46.46 -15.36 -2.06
CA MET A 498 46.60 -15.92 -3.41
C MET A 498 47.95 -15.57 -4.03
N GLU A 499 48.39 -14.32 -3.87
CA GLU A 499 49.70 -13.87 -4.35
C GLU A 499 50.84 -14.66 -3.69
N ARG A 500 50.79 -14.83 -2.36
CA ARG A 500 51.79 -15.66 -1.65
C ARG A 500 51.75 -17.13 -2.08
N ILE A 501 50.57 -17.69 -2.31
CA ILE A 501 50.42 -19.06 -2.83
C ILE A 501 51.03 -19.14 -4.23
N ALA A 502 50.70 -18.20 -5.13
CA ALA A 502 51.24 -18.16 -6.48
C ALA A 502 52.77 -18.08 -6.48
N HIS A 503 53.36 -17.20 -5.66
CA HIS A 503 54.81 -17.10 -5.51
C HIS A 503 55.44 -18.39 -4.95
N LYS A 504 54.80 -19.02 -3.95
CA LYS A 504 55.27 -20.32 -3.42
C LYS A 504 55.18 -21.43 -4.47
N THR A 505 54.09 -21.49 -5.22
CA THR A 505 53.90 -22.46 -6.32
C THR A 505 54.92 -22.23 -7.44
N GLU A 506 55.25 -20.98 -7.74
CA GLU A 506 56.32 -20.64 -8.70
C GLU A 506 57.67 -21.19 -8.21
N GLN A 507 58.04 -20.95 -6.95
CA GLN A 507 59.30 -21.42 -6.37
C GLN A 507 59.38 -22.96 -6.28
N GLU A 508 58.28 -23.62 -5.88
CA GLU A 508 58.17 -25.08 -5.88
C GLU A 508 58.29 -25.65 -7.31
N THR A 509 57.69 -24.98 -8.29
CA THR A 509 57.79 -25.36 -9.71
C THR A 509 59.24 -25.25 -10.20
N ILE A 510 59.94 -24.15 -9.90
CA ILE A 510 61.36 -23.99 -10.27
C ILE A 510 62.21 -25.09 -9.63
N SER A 511 61.99 -25.39 -8.35
CA SER A 511 62.73 -26.44 -7.63
C SER A 511 62.47 -27.84 -8.22
N MET A 512 61.22 -28.14 -8.61
CA MET A 512 60.86 -29.38 -9.29
C MET A 512 61.60 -29.54 -10.62
N HIS A 513 61.73 -28.46 -11.40
CA HIS A 513 62.49 -28.46 -12.65
C HIS A 513 63.99 -28.69 -12.40
N VAL A 514 64.57 -28.11 -11.34
CA VAL A 514 65.98 -28.32 -10.98
C VAL A 514 66.24 -29.77 -10.55
N VAL A 515 65.41 -30.35 -9.68
CA VAL A 515 65.57 -31.76 -9.26
C VAL A 515 65.43 -32.71 -10.44
N THR A 516 64.45 -32.48 -11.32
CA THR A 516 64.27 -33.27 -12.54
C THR A 516 65.49 -33.17 -13.47
N CYS A 517 66.15 -32.02 -13.52
CA CYS A 517 67.38 -31.84 -14.27
C CYS A 517 68.55 -32.64 -13.67
N VAL A 518 68.73 -32.57 -12.34
CA VAL A 518 69.76 -33.33 -11.63
C VAL A 518 69.57 -34.82 -11.87
N THR A 519 68.34 -35.33 -11.71
CA THR A 519 68.07 -36.75 -11.95
C THR A 519 68.31 -37.15 -13.41
N LEU A 520 67.86 -36.37 -14.41
CA LEU A 520 68.13 -36.68 -15.82
C LEU A 520 69.62 -36.67 -16.21
N ALA A 521 70.45 -35.88 -15.53
CA ALA A 521 71.90 -35.86 -15.75
C ALA A 521 72.58 -37.09 -15.13
N PHE A 522 72.15 -37.51 -13.94
CA PHE A 522 72.75 -38.64 -13.22
C PHE A 522 72.17 -40.00 -13.62
N LEU A 523 70.92 -40.07 -14.09
CA LEU A 523 70.24 -41.32 -14.45
C LEU A 523 71.05 -42.16 -15.46
N PRO A 524 71.56 -41.60 -16.59
CA PRO A 524 72.33 -42.38 -17.54
C PRO A 524 73.67 -42.85 -16.94
N GLY A 525 74.28 -42.03 -16.08
CA GLY A 525 75.51 -42.38 -15.38
C GLY A 525 75.31 -43.56 -14.43
N THR A 526 74.22 -43.57 -13.66
CA THR A 526 73.90 -44.65 -12.72
C THR A 526 73.53 -45.95 -13.42
N PHE A 527 72.71 -45.90 -14.48
CA PHE A 527 72.33 -47.09 -15.26
C PHE A 527 73.50 -47.71 -16.02
N LEU A 528 74.46 -46.91 -16.47
CA LEU A 528 75.67 -47.43 -17.13
C LEU A 528 76.72 -47.91 -16.11
N ALA A 529 76.78 -47.31 -14.91
CA ALA A 529 77.69 -47.73 -13.85
C ALA A 529 77.34 -49.10 -13.26
N SER A 530 76.05 -49.47 -13.21
CA SER A 530 75.62 -50.82 -12.79
C SER A 530 76.07 -51.92 -13.77
N GLY A 531 76.31 -51.59 -15.04
CA GLY A 531 76.90 -52.50 -16.03
C GLY A 531 78.43 -52.70 -15.89
N LEU A 532 79.09 -51.94 -15.02
CA LEU A 532 80.55 -51.91 -14.87
C LEU A 532 81.06 -52.86 -13.78
N VAL A 533 80.17 -53.37 -12.92
CA VAL A 533 80.51 -54.28 -11.83
C VAL A 533 79.80 -55.60 -12.05
N LYS A 534 80.55 -56.66 -12.36
CA LYS A 534 80.05 -58.03 -12.37
C LYS A 534 80.62 -58.75 -11.15
N ILE A 535 79.76 -59.15 -10.23
CA ILE A 535 80.15 -59.91 -9.04
C ILE A 535 80.49 -61.32 -9.51
N ASN A 536 81.72 -61.77 -9.22
CA ASN A 536 82.20 -63.09 -9.64
C ASN A 536 81.81 -64.11 -8.55
N GLU A 537 80.86 -65.01 -8.83
CA GLU A 537 80.26 -65.92 -7.84
C GLU A 537 81.13 -67.13 -7.44
N SER A 538 82.40 -67.18 -7.82
CA SER A 538 83.27 -68.34 -7.55
C SER A 538 84.71 -67.96 -7.14
N SER A 539 84.87 -67.21 -6.04
CA SER A 539 86.19 -67.04 -5.38
C SER A 539 86.05 -66.80 -3.87
N ASP A 540 86.80 -67.58 -3.09
CA ASP A 540 86.69 -67.74 -1.64
C ASP A 540 87.57 -66.72 -0.86
N GLY A 541 87.28 -65.43 -1.06
CA GLY A 541 87.98 -64.35 -0.36
C GLY A 541 87.48 -62.96 -0.74
N ILE A 542 87.15 -62.15 0.28
CA ILE A 542 86.55 -60.80 0.18
C ILE A 542 87.48 -59.77 -0.53
N GLY A 543 88.76 -60.10 -0.74
CA GLY A 543 89.72 -59.22 -1.43
C GLY A 543 89.75 -59.33 -2.97
N GLY A 544 88.98 -60.24 -3.59
CA GLY A 544 89.12 -60.55 -5.02
C GLY A 544 87.82 -60.74 -5.82
N SER A 545 86.65 -60.52 -5.22
CA SER A 545 85.35 -60.78 -5.85
C SER A 545 84.80 -59.64 -6.72
N VAL A 546 85.54 -58.54 -6.88
CA VAL A 546 85.20 -57.40 -7.75
C VAL A 546 86.25 -57.26 -8.85
N VAL A 547 85.96 -57.80 -10.03
CA VAL A 547 86.86 -57.68 -11.19
C VAL A 547 86.56 -56.38 -11.92
N PHE A 548 87.40 -55.37 -11.72
CA PHE A 548 87.32 -54.09 -12.42
C PHE A 548 87.92 -54.24 -13.83
N HIS A 549 87.10 -54.27 -14.88
CA HIS A 549 87.62 -54.33 -16.25
C HIS A 549 88.01 -52.92 -16.76
N ALA A 550 89.31 -52.61 -16.72
CA ALA A 550 89.87 -51.34 -17.20
C ALA A 550 89.51 -51.01 -18.68
N GLY A 551 89.31 -52.03 -19.51
CA GLY A 551 88.82 -51.88 -20.89
C GLY A 551 87.36 -51.44 -20.98
N ALA A 552 86.50 -51.95 -20.10
CA ALA A 552 85.09 -51.56 -20.01
C ALA A 552 84.93 -50.13 -19.47
N PHE A 553 85.83 -49.69 -18.56
CA PHE A 553 85.87 -48.31 -18.08
C PHE A 553 86.19 -47.30 -19.20
N LYS A 554 87.07 -47.66 -20.15
CA LYS A 554 87.40 -46.79 -21.29
C LYS A 554 86.23 -46.65 -22.27
N LEU A 555 85.50 -47.73 -22.55
CA LEU A 555 84.28 -47.71 -23.37
C LEU A 555 83.13 -46.98 -22.66
N PHE A 556 82.99 -47.19 -21.35
CA PHE A 556 82.03 -46.50 -20.49
C PHE A 556 82.26 -44.99 -20.49
N SER A 557 83.50 -44.55 -20.28
CA SER A 557 83.88 -43.13 -20.36
C SER A 557 83.57 -42.55 -21.76
N LEU A 558 83.90 -43.29 -22.82
CA LEU A 558 83.64 -42.87 -24.21
C LEU A 558 82.16 -42.73 -24.55
N ILE A 559 81.26 -43.50 -23.94
CA ILE A 559 79.81 -43.44 -24.20
C ILE A 559 79.12 -42.46 -23.23
N CYS A 560 79.53 -42.45 -21.96
CA CYS A 560 78.88 -41.68 -20.91
C CYS A 560 79.11 -40.17 -21.04
N PHE A 561 80.34 -39.73 -21.35
CA PHE A 561 80.63 -38.30 -21.53
C PHE A 561 79.88 -37.64 -22.69
N PRO A 562 79.83 -38.21 -23.92
CA PRO A 562 79.05 -37.60 -25.00
C PRO A 562 77.53 -37.69 -24.75
N LEU A 563 77.03 -38.77 -24.12
CA LEU A 563 75.62 -38.85 -23.75
C LEU A 563 75.26 -37.76 -22.72
N MET A 564 76.11 -37.53 -21.72
CA MET A 564 75.97 -36.46 -20.74
C MET A 564 76.08 -35.06 -21.38
N LEU A 565 76.93 -34.90 -22.39
CA LEU A 565 77.06 -33.65 -23.14
C LEU A 565 75.82 -33.37 -24.01
N ILE A 566 75.24 -34.40 -24.63
CA ILE A 566 74.00 -34.30 -25.41
C ILE A 566 72.81 -33.96 -24.50
N THR A 567 72.69 -34.58 -23.32
CA THR A 567 71.62 -34.26 -22.37
C THR A 567 71.75 -32.83 -21.84
N PHE A 568 72.98 -32.35 -21.55
CA PHE A 568 73.23 -30.96 -21.19
C PHE A 568 72.93 -29.97 -22.32
N ALA A 569 73.27 -30.31 -23.57
CA ALA A 569 73.01 -29.46 -24.73
C ALA A 569 71.50 -29.35 -25.02
N LEU A 570 70.77 -30.46 -25.00
CA LEU A 570 69.31 -30.48 -25.12
C LEU A 570 68.64 -29.65 -24.02
N TRP A 571 69.15 -29.73 -22.79
CA TRP A 571 68.68 -28.90 -21.69
C TRP A 571 68.94 -27.41 -21.90
N PHE A 572 70.17 -27.02 -22.28
CA PHE A 572 70.50 -25.61 -22.50
C PHE A 572 69.64 -24.99 -23.60
N ILE A 573 69.32 -25.78 -24.64
CA ILE A 573 68.40 -25.39 -25.70
C ILE A 573 66.97 -25.27 -25.16
N MET A 574 66.45 -26.26 -24.42
CA MET A 574 65.10 -26.21 -23.85
C MET A 574 64.94 -25.04 -22.86
N PHE A 575 65.93 -24.80 -22.00
CA PHE A 575 65.97 -23.70 -21.05
C PHE A 575 65.96 -22.35 -21.77
N LYS A 576 66.76 -22.17 -22.82
CA LYS A 576 66.71 -20.95 -23.63
C LYS A 576 65.40 -20.77 -24.36
N VAL A 577 64.76 -21.84 -24.83
CA VAL A 577 63.45 -21.77 -25.49
C VAL A 577 62.36 -21.38 -24.48
N LEU A 578 62.37 -21.95 -23.28
CA LEU A 578 61.43 -21.61 -22.21
C LEU A 578 61.65 -20.18 -21.68
N ALA A 579 62.91 -19.78 -21.44
CA ALA A 579 63.26 -18.42 -21.02
C ALA A 579 62.86 -17.37 -22.06
N ARG A 580 63.05 -17.66 -23.36
CA ARG A 580 62.56 -16.79 -24.45
C ARG A 580 61.04 -16.71 -24.51
N ARG A 581 60.33 -17.81 -24.24
CA ARG A 581 58.85 -17.82 -24.17
C ARG A 581 58.33 -17.06 -22.95
N ALA A 582 59.02 -17.11 -21.82
CA ALA A 582 58.67 -16.35 -20.61
C ALA A 582 58.81 -14.83 -20.84
N HIS A 583 59.94 -14.36 -21.36
CA HIS A 583 60.12 -12.94 -21.70
C HIS A 583 59.15 -12.42 -22.78
N LYS A 584 58.70 -13.29 -23.68
CA LYS A 584 57.68 -12.92 -24.67
C LYS A 584 56.29 -12.71 -24.04
N ARG A 585 55.98 -13.40 -22.95
CA ARG A 585 54.71 -13.21 -22.21
C ARG A 585 54.72 -11.92 -21.38
N GLU A 586 55.84 -11.60 -20.73
CA GLU A 586 55.99 -10.34 -19.97
C GLU A 586 55.89 -9.08 -20.87
N THR A 587 56.31 -9.20 -22.13
CA THR A 587 56.22 -8.10 -23.12
C THR A 587 54.85 -8.00 -23.78
N GLU A 588 54.00 -9.04 -23.73
CA GLU A 588 52.62 -9.03 -24.21
C GLU A 588 51.61 -8.60 -23.13
N GLU A 589 51.94 -8.74 -21.83
CA GLU A 589 51.12 -8.25 -20.69
C GLU A 589 51.39 -6.78 -20.30
N SER A 590 52.42 -6.15 -20.89
CA SER A 590 52.81 -4.74 -20.64
C SER A 590 52.38 -3.76 -21.74
N VAL A 591 51.49 -4.19 -22.64
CA VAL A 591 50.73 -3.35 -23.60
C VAL A 591 49.25 -3.44 -23.24
#